data_AF-A0A317PNM7-F1
#
_entry.id   AF-A0A317PNM7-F1
#
_cell.length_a   1.000
_cell.length_b   1.000
_cell.length_c   1.000
_cell.angle_alpha   90.00
_cell.angle_beta   90.00
_cell.angle_gamma   90.00
#
_symmetry.space_group_name_H-M   'P 1'
#
loop_
_entity.id
_entity.type
_entity.pdbx_description
1 polymer ?
#
loop_
_entity_poly.entity_id
_entity_poly.type
_entity_poly.pdbx_seq_one_letter_code
_entity_poly.pdbx_strand_id
1 'polypeptide(L)'
;MANETPSNDGDTGHQTSGRSYRIGQAVIAARPLDPGLHLVATPIGNLGDMTLRALETLASADIIACEDTRVSRVLLDRYGISTRPYAYHEHNADTVGPKLMEALAAGKSVALISDAGTPLVSDPGYRLAQTAIAADIAVIPVPGASAPMAALVASGLPNDAFLFGGFLPGKDKARRERLAQFGAVAATLMFFESPNRIGATLKAASEVLGGDRRAAVCRELTKTFEEIRRGTLAELAAHYADENVRGEIVLAIGPGIAATVTEDDIEAVLDKLAASLSTAQAATEAARLTGLPRKDLYQRLLDRKAAG
;
A
#
# COMPACT_ATOMS: atom_id res chain seq x y z
N MET A 1 33.48 50.29 -54.68
CA MET A 1 32.63 50.29 -53.47
C MET A 1 32.08 48.89 -53.34
N ALA A 2 32.52 48.19 -52.30
CA ALA A 2 32.30 46.77 -52.11
C ALA A 2 30.89 46.47 -51.61
N ASN A 3 30.50 45.24 -51.93
CA ASN A 3 29.25 44.53 -51.74
C ASN A 3 28.94 44.30 -50.24
N GLU A 4 27.68 44.37 -49.82
CA GLU A 4 27.24 43.73 -48.56
C GLU A 4 25.75 43.34 -48.64
N THR A 5 25.54 42.07 -48.91
CA THR A 5 24.30 41.30 -48.76
C THR A 5 24.00 41.12 -47.27
N PRO A 6 22.75 41.12 -46.79
CA PRO A 6 22.47 40.81 -45.40
C PRO A 6 22.79 39.34 -45.12
N SER A 7 23.57 39.10 -44.07
CA SER A 7 23.87 37.78 -43.52
C SER A 7 22.60 37.09 -43.06
N ASN A 8 22.35 35.92 -43.65
CA ASN A 8 21.43 34.92 -43.13
C ASN A 8 22.14 34.20 -41.99
N ASP A 9 22.16 34.81 -40.80
CA ASP A 9 22.66 34.13 -39.61
C ASP A 9 21.66 33.05 -39.22
N GLY A 10 22.01 31.84 -39.63
CA GLY A 10 21.39 30.62 -39.17
C GLY A 10 21.48 30.58 -37.65
N ASP A 11 20.35 30.84 -37.01
CA ASP A 11 20.05 30.34 -35.68
C ASP A 11 20.22 28.82 -35.75
N THR A 12 21.39 28.36 -35.34
CA THR A 12 21.69 26.96 -35.07
C THR A 12 20.97 26.62 -33.79
N GLY A 13 19.64 26.51 -33.91
CA GLY A 13 18.79 26.02 -32.87
C GLY A 13 19.42 24.75 -32.32
N HIS A 14 19.82 24.80 -31.06
CA HIS A 14 19.97 23.60 -30.27
C HIS A 14 18.61 22.91 -30.31
N GLN A 15 18.43 22.02 -31.30
CA GLN A 15 17.37 21.03 -31.28
C GLN A 15 17.72 20.08 -30.13
N THR A 16 17.45 20.53 -28.92
CA THR A 16 17.08 19.60 -27.86
C THR A 16 15.87 18.87 -28.45
N SER A 17 16.07 17.62 -28.87
CA SER A 17 14.94 16.78 -29.22
C SER A 17 14.09 16.72 -27.96
N GLY A 18 13.01 17.51 -27.95
CA GLY A 18 12.23 17.74 -26.74
C GLY A 18 11.80 16.40 -26.16
N ARG A 19 12.07 16.20 -24.87
CA ARG A 19 11.48 15.07 -24.12
C ARG A 19 9.98 15.07 -24.39
N SER A 20 9.41 13.90 -24.70
CA SER A 20 8.01 13.78 -25.11
C SER A 20 7.46 12.42 -24.73
N TYR A 21 6.13 12.32 -24.74
CA TYR A 21 5.37 11.09 -24.58
C TYR A 21 4.22 11.07 -25.57
N ARG A 22 3.55 9.92 -25.69
CA ARG A 22 2.45 9.70 -26.63
C ARG A 22 1.16 9.36 -25.91
N ILE A 23 0.03 9.80 -26.45
CA ILE A 23 -1.31 9.31 -26.06
C ILE A 23 -2.08 9.01 -27.35
N GLY A 24 -2.35 7.73 -27.60
CA GLY A 24 -2.84 7.31 -28.90
C GLY A 24 -1.84 7.70 -30.01
N GLN A 25 -2.30 8.53 -30.96
CA GLN A 25 -1.46 9.03 -32.05
C GLN A 25 -0.83 10.41 -31.76
N ALA A 26 -1.22 11.07 -30.66
CA ALA A 26 -0.72 12.39 -30.32
C ALA A 26 0.68 12.28 -29.68
N VAL A 27 1.61 13.12 -30.11
CA VAL A 27 2.91 13.33 -29.45
C VAL A 27 2.82 14.61 -28.64
N ILE A 28 3.13 14.53 -27.36
CA ILE A 28 3.02 15.64 -26.41
C ILE A 28 4.43 15.96 -25.91
N ALA A 29 4.83 17.23 -26.05
CA ALA A 29 6.08 17.71 -25.48
C ALA A 29 5.98 17.73 -23.95
N ALA A 30 6.98 17.16 -23.29
CA ALA A 30 7.05 17.08 -21.84
C ALA A 30 7.69 18.35 -21.29
N ARG A 31 7.06 18.97 -20.29
CA ARG A 31 7.58 20.19 -19.66
C ARG A 31 8.82 19.89 -18.81
N PRO A 32 9.73 20.85 -18.59
CA PRO A 32 10.83 20.69 -17.65
C PRO A 32 10.32 20.20 -16.28
N LEU A 33 11.07 19.29 -15.67
CA LEU A 33 10.75 18.72 -14.37
C LEU A 33 11.73 19.26 -13.33
N ASP A 34 11.21 19.64 -12.17
CA ASP A 34 12.05 20.11 -11.07
C ASP A 34 12.98 19.00 -10.55
N PRO A 35 14.20 19.35 -10.09
CA PRO A 35 15.09 18.41 -9.42
C PRO A 35 14.44 17.74 -8.21
N GLY A 36 14.86 16.51 -7.92
CA GLY A 36 14.34 15.75 -6.78
C GLY A 36 13.95 14.32 -7.11
N LEU A 37 13.52 13.60 -6.08
CA LEU A 37 13.06 12.22 -6.16
C LEU A 37 11.55 12.19 -6.37
N HIS A 38 11.11 11.84 -7.58
CA HIS A 38 9.70 11.71 -7.95
C HIS A 38 9.26 10.25 -7.77
N LEU A 39 8.30 10.01 -6.86
CA LEU A 39 7.75 8.68 -6.61
C LEU A 39 6.52 8.49 -7.51
N VAL A 40 6.67 7.76 -8.61
CA VAL A 40 5.66 7.72 -9.67
C VAL A 40 4.89 6.41 -9.65
N ALA A 41 3.59 6.49 -9.37
CA ALA A 41 2.72 5.33 -9.45
C ALA A 41 2.54 4.85 -10.90
N THR A 42 2.65 3.54 -11.11
CA THR A 42 2.45 2.85 -12.39
C THR A 42 1.15 2.04 -12.38
N PRO A 43 0.61 1.65 -13.54
CA PRO A 43 -0.59 0.83 -13.59
C PRO A 43 -0.44 -0.54 -12.91
N ILE A 44 -1.55 -1.11 -12.43
CA ILE A 44 -1.58 -2.42 -11.73
C ILE A 44 -2.07 -3.59 -12.60
N GLY A 45 -2.21 -3.36 -13.91
CA GLY A 45 -2.70 -4.38 -14.84
C GLY A 45 -3.20 -3.83 -16.16
N ASN A 46 -3.84 -2.65 -16.14
CA ASN A 46 -4.30 -1.95 -17.34
C ASN A 46 -3.44 -0.73 -17.64
N LEU A 47 -2.73 -0.73 -18.77
CA LEU A 47 -1.89 0.41 -19.17
C LEU A 47 -2.68 1.73 -19.22
N GLY A 48 -4.00 1.71 -19.43
CA GLY A 48 -4.87 2.88 -19.42
C GLY A 48 -5.02 3.59 -18.07
N ASP A 49 -4.63 2.97 -16.96
CA ASP A 49 -4.70 3.57 -15.62
C ASP A 49 -3.54 4.54 -15.33
N MET A 50 -2.70 4.81 -16.33
CA MET A 50 -1.59 5.74 -16.23
C MET A 50 -2.10 7.19 -16.17
N THR A 51 -1.58 7.99 -15.25
CA THR A 51 -1.97 9.40 -15.16
C THR A 51 -1.18 10.25 -16.16
N LEU A 52 -1.78 11.33 -16.65
CA LEU A 52 -1.10 12.29 -17.54
C LEU A 52 0.16 12.87 -16.88
N ARG A 53 0.08 13.14 -15.57
CA ARG A 53 1.22 13.65 -14.80
C ARG A 53 2.34 12.62 -14.71
N ALA A 54 2.03 11.33 -14.49
CA ALA A 54 3.03 10.28 -14.47
C ALA A 54 3.74 10.15 -15.83
N LEU A 55 3.00 10.21 -16.95
CA LEU A 55 3.60 10.19 -18.29
C LEU A 55 4.58 11.35 -18.50
N GLU A 56 4.15 12.57 -18.16
CA GLU A 56 5.00 13.74 -18.29
C GLU A 56 6.22 13.67 -17.37
N THR A 57 6.05 13.28 -16.11
CA THR A 57 7.17 13.10 -15.16
C THR A 57 8.18 12.09 -15.68
N LEU A 58 7.75 10.92 -16.17
CA LEU A 58 8.66 9.91 -16.70
C LEU A 58 9.35 10.37 -18.00
N ALA A 59 8.62 11.05 -18.88
CA ALA A 59 9.19 11.62 -20.09
C ALA A 59 10.26 12.67 -19.76
N SER A 60 10.02 13.49 -18.73
CA SER A 60 10.86 14.61 -18.34
C SER A 60 11.98 14.29 -17.38
N ALA A 61 11.96 13.14 -16.68
CA ALA A 61 12.98 12.79 -15.71
C ALA A 61 14.36 12.55 -16.35
N ASP A 62 15.43 12.91 -15.64
CA ASP A 62 16.79 12.62 -16.07
C ASP A 62 17.14 11.13 -15.91
N ILE A 63 16.62 10.52 -14.85
CA ILE A 63 16.81 9.10 -14.54
C ILE A 63 15.44 8.51 -14.20
N ILE A 64 15.14 7.35 -14.78
CA ILE A 64 14.04 6.48 -14.33
C ILE A 64 14.67 5.30 -13.61
N ALA A 65 14.35 5.09 -12.34
CA ALA A 65 14.76 3.94 -11.55
C ALA A 65 13.56 2.99 -11.36
N CYS A 66 13.75 1.69 -11.57
CA CYS A 66 12.69 0.69 -11.49
C CYS A 66 13.20 -0.67 -11.00
N GLU A 67 12.31 -1.54 -10.51
CA GLU A 67 12.67 -2.89 -10.08
C GLU A 67 13.04 -3.79 -11.27
N ASP A 68 12.11 -4.04 -12.21
CA ASP A 68 12.41 -4.77 -13.45
C ASP A 68 12.32 -3.86 -14.68
N THR A 69 13.50 -3.59 -15.26
CA THR A 69 13.62 -2.80 -16.50
C THR A 69 12.86 -3.39 -17.69
N ARG A 70 12.62 -4.71 -17.72
CA ARG A 70 11.87 -5.39 -18.79
C ARG A 70 10.38 -5.11 -18.67
N VAL A 71 9.84 -5.15 -17.46
CA VAL A 71 8.43 -4.81 -17.18
C VAL A 71 8.20 -3.33 -17.48
N SER A 72 9.05 -2.47 -16.91
CA SER A 72 8.96 -1.03 -17.11
C SER A 72 9.11 -0.61 -18.58
N ARG A 73 9.94 -1.32 -19.37
CA ARG A 73 10.10 -1.04 -20.81
C ARG A 73 8.79 -1.13 -21.58
N VAL A 74 7.91 -2.10 -21.26
CA VAL A 74 6.61 -2.24 -21.93
C VAL A 74 5.76 -0.99 -21.74
N LEU A 75 5.72 -0.45 -20.52
CA LEU A 75 5.03 0.81 -20.21
C LEU A 75 5.63 2.00 -20.97
N LEU A 76 6.96 2.15 -20.92
CA LEU A 76 7.64 3.29 -21.55
C LEU A 76 7.48 3.26 -23.07
N ASP A 77 7.60 2.08 -23.70
CA ASP A 77 7.45 1.90 -25.14
C ASP A 77 6.01 2.18 -25.59
N ARG A 78 5.00 1.72 -24.82
CA ARG A 78 3.59 2.02 -25.09
C ARG A 78 3.33 3.52 -25.20
N TYR A 79 3.99 4.30 -24.35
CA TYR A 79 3.82 5.74 -24.25
C TYR A 79 4.93 6.54 -24.97
N GLY A 80 5.80 5.88 -25.75
CA GLY A 80 6.84 6.54 -26.54
C GLY A 80 7.88 7.30 -25.73
N ILE A 81 8.11 6.92 -24.46
CA ILE A 81 9.08 7.56 -23.58
C ILE A 81 10.48 6.99 -23.87
N SER A 82 11.39 7.85 -24.30
CA SER A 82 12.73 7.44 -24.75
C SER A 82 13.74 7.24 -23.62
N THR A 83 13.50 7.82 -22.43
CA THR A 83 14.36 7.70 -21.25
C THR A 83 14.50 6.23 -20.87
N ARG A 84 15.75 5.76 -20.76
CA ARG A 84 16.02 4.35 -20.43
C ARG A 84 15.90 4.14 -18.92
N PRO A 85 15.14 3.12 -18.48
CA PRO A 85 15.07 2.79 -17.07
C PRO A 85 16.36 2.13 -16.58
N TYR A 86 16.65 2.37 -15.31
CA TYR A 86 17.80 1.88 -14.56
C TYR A 86 17.31 0.93 -13.47
N ALA A 87 17.93 -0.24 -13.34
CA ALA A 87 17.52 -1.24 -12.34
C ALA A 87 17.90 -0.81 -10.91
N TYR A 88 16.90 -0.69 -10.05
CA TYR A 88 17.04 -0.39 -8.62
C TYR A 88 16.03 -1.24 -7.82
N HIS A 89 16.55 -2.12 -6.98
CA HIS A 89 15.76 -3.05 -6.17
C HIS A 89 16.52 -3.36 -4.86
N GLU A 90 15.89 -4.02 -3.89
CA GLU A 90 16.48 -4.23 -2.55
C GLU A 90 17.88 -4.86 -2.59
N HIS A 91 18.10 -5.85 -3.46
CA HIS A 91 19.39 -6.55 -3.56
C HIS A 91 20.55 -5.69 -4.07
N ASN A 92 20.30 -4.60 -4.79
CA ASN A 92 21.35 -3.73 -5.33
C ASN A 92 21.35 -2.33 -4.70
N ALA A 93 20.45 -2.10 -3.74
CA ALA A 93 20.21 -0.78 -3.16
C ALA A 93 21.46 -0.14 -2.56
N ASP A 94 22.32 -0.93 -1.91
CA ASP A 94 23.55 -0.45 -1.28
C ASP A 94 24.61 0.00 -2.31
N THR A 95 24.54 -0.52 -3.54
CA THR A 95 25.48 -0.18 -4.63
C THR A 95 24.96 0.88 -5.58
N VAL A 96 23.65 0.88 -5.85
CA VAL A 96 23.00 1.80 -6.80
C VAL A 96 22.49 3.05 -6.09
N GLY A 97 21.99 2.91 -4.87
CA GLY A 97 21.44 4.01 -4.08
C GLY A 97 22.38 5.22 -4.00
N PRO A 98 23.69 5.04 -3.69
CA PRO A 98 24.64 6.15 -3.68
C PRO A 98 24.73 6.91 -5.01
N LYS A 99 24.66 6.22 -6.15
CA LYS A 99 24.71 6.86 -7.48
C LYS A 99 23.46 7.68 -7.76
N LEU A 100 22.29 7.20 -7.33
CA LEU A 100 21.04 7.95 -7.44
C LEU A 100 21.08 9.19 -6.53
N MET A 101 21.63 9.07 -5.33
CA MET A 101 21.83 10.20 -4.41
C MET A 101 22.81 11.24 -4.96
N GLU A 102 23.91 10.82 -5.60
CA GLU A 102 24.84 11.73 -6.29
C GLU A 102 24.14 12.51 -7.41
N ALA A 103 23.31 11.84 -8.22
CA ALA A 103 22.53 12.51 -9.27
C ALA A 103 21.56 13.53 -8.68
N LEU A 104 20.82 13.17 -7.62
CA LEU A 104 19.91 14.06 -6.92
C LEU A 104 20.64 15.28 -6.34
N ALA A 105 21.80 15.06 -5.69
CA ALA A 105 22.63 16.13 -5.14
C ALA A 105 23.20 17.06 -6.22
N ALA A 106 23.41 16.55 -7.44
CA ALA A 106 23.79 17.34 -8.61
C ALA A 106 22.62 18.08 -9.27
N GLY A 107 21.45 18.13 -8.62
CA GLY A 107 20.26 18.82 -9.14
C GLY A 107 19.55 18.08 -10.27
N LYS A 108 19.68 16.75 -10.37
CA LYS A 108 18.93 15.94 -11.34
C LYS A 108 17.56 15.53 -10.79
N SER A 109 16.67 15.22 -11.72
CA SER A 109 15.38 14.58 -11.43
C SER A 109 15.47 13.06 -11.55
N VAL A 110 15.08 12.33 -10.51
CA VAL A 110 15.01 10.87 -10.50
C VAL A 110 13.56 10.44 -10.31
N ALA A 111 12.98 9.78 -11.31
CA ALA A 111 11.67 9.13 -11.18
C ALA A 111 11.86 7.69 -10.72
N LEU A 112 11.40 7.35 -9.52
CA LEU A 112 11.32 5.99 -9.01
C LEU A 112 9.93 5.41 -9.29
N ILE A 113 9.88 4.28 -9.99
CA ILE A 113 8.67 3.50 -10.26
C ILE A 113 8.79 2.10 -9.66
N SER A 114 7.65 1.50 -9.30
CA SER A 114 7.56 0.06 -9.07
C SER A 114 7.00 -0.64 -10.32
N ASP A 115 7.13 -1.97 -10.35
CA ASP A 115 6.62 -2.79 -11.46
C ASP A 115 5.09 -2.65 -11.61
N ALA A 116 4.38 -2.40 -10.51
CA ALA A 116 2.95 -2.13 -10.49
C ALA A 116 2.55 -1.28 -9.27
N GLY A 117 1.72 -0.27 -9.49
CA GLY A 117 1.09 0.49 -8.42
C GLY A 117 1.96 1.61 -7.85
N THR A 118 1.81 1.87 -6.56
CA THR A 118 2.45 3.00 -5.88
C THR A 118 3.79 2.56 -5.28
N PRO A 119 4.94 3.15 -5.67
CA PRO A 119 6.24 2.84 -5.09
C PRO A 119 6.25 2.94 -3.56
N LEU A 120 7.17 2.20 -2.92
CA LEU A 120 7.34 2.09 -1.47
C LEU A 120 6.24 1.31 -0.73
N VAL A 121 5.10 0.98 -1.36
CA VAL A 121 4.01 0.23 -0.72
C VAL A 121 4.19 -1.28 -0.96
N SER A 122 4.92 -1.94 -0.05
CA SER A 122 5.40 -3.33 -0.23
C SER A 122 6.36 -3.52 -1.41
N ASP A 123 7.00 -2.42 -1.83
CA ASP A 123 7.96 -2.37 -2.93
C ASP A 123 9.29 -1.74 -2.46
N PRO A 124 10.40 -1.93 -3.19
CA PRO A 124 11.66 -1.23 -2.95
C PRO A 124 11.52 0.30 -3.01
N GLY A 125 12.49 1.03 -2.44
CA GLY A 125 12.53 2.50 -2.52
C GLY A 125 12.51 3.24 -1.20
N TYR A 126 12.04 2.60 -0.13
CA TYR A 126 11.92 3.23 1.18
C TYR A 126 13.24 3.82 1.68
N ARG A 127 14.34 3.06 1.56
CA ARG A 127 15.68 3.51 1.97
C ARG A 127 16.13 4.73 1.17
N LEU A 128 15.97 4.73 -0.16
CA LEU A 128 16.34 5.86 -1.01
C LEU A 128 15.55 7.12 -0.64
N ALA A 129 14.24 7.01 -0.42
CA ALA A 129 13.41 8.13 0.00
C ALA A 129 13.83 8.67 1.36
N GLN A 130 14.14 7.80 2.34
CA GLN A 130 14.68 8.24 3.63
C GLN A 130 16.00 9.01 3.48
N THR A 131 16.93 8.50 2.65
CA THR A 131 18.22 9.17 2.43
C THR A 131 18.04 10.52 1.72
N ALA A 132 17.13 10.61 0.75
CA ALA A 132 16.77 11.87 0.09
C ALA A 132 16.22 12.89 1.11
N ILE A 133 15.26 12.49 1.95
CA ILE A 133 14.69 13.35 3.00
C ILE A 133 15.78 13.83 3.97
N ALA A 134 16.66 12.93 4.42
CA ALA A 134 17.74 13.28 5.36
C ALA A 134 18.76 14.26 4.76
N ALA A 135 18.86 14.31 3.43
CA ALA A 135 19.74 15.22 2.69
C ALA A 135 19.03 16.50 2.21
N ASP A 136 17.81 16.78 2.70
CA ASP A 136 16.97 17.92 2.28
C ASP A 136 16.68 17.96 0.77
N ILE A 137 16.66 16.78 0.13
CA ILE A 137 16.26 16.62 -1.27
C ILE A 137 14.75 16.44 -1.31
N ALA A 138 14.10 17.19 -2.20
CA ALA A 138 12.66 17.10 -2.40
C ALA A 138 12.25 15.67 -2.80
N VAL A 139 11.26 15.12 -2.07
CA VAL A 139 10.58 13.86 -2.41
C VAL A 139 9.16 14.19 -2.83
N ILE A 140 8.85 14.00 -4.12
CA ILE A 140 7.61 14.44 -4.75
C ILE A 140 6.75 13.21 -5.09
N PRO A 141 5.62 12.99 -4.41
CA PRO A 141 4.70 11.91 -4.77
C PRO A 141 3.90 12.25 -6.03
N VAL A 142 3.91 11.35 -7.02
CA VAL A 142 3.04 11.38 -8.20
C VAL A 142 1.96 10.29 -8.06
N PRO A 143 0.72 10.66 -7.68
CA PRO A 143 -0.34 9.70 -7.39
C PRO A 143 -0.80 9.00 -8.67
N GLY A 144 -1.38 7.82 -8.50
CA GLY A 144 -1.87 6.97 -9.57
C GLY A 144 -2.50 5.70 -9.02
N ALA A 145 -2.41 4.61 -9.79
CA ALA A 145 -3.03 3.35 -9.44
C ALA A 145 -2.49 2.76 -8.13
N SER A 146 -3.39 2.13 -7.37
CA SER A 146 -3.09 1.47 -6.10
C SER A 146 -4.04 0.30 -5.90
N ALA A 147 -3.49 -0.92 -5.88
CA ALA A 147 -4.28 -2.14 -5.73
C ALA A 147 -5.06 -2.19 -4.40
N PRO A 148 -4.49 -1.80 -3.23
CA PRO A 148 -5.26 -1.71 -1.99
C PRO A 148 -6.43 -0.73 -2.09
N MET A 149 -6.25 0.43 -2.72
CA MET A 149 -7.33 1.41 -2.85
C MET A 149 -8.44 0.92 -3.79
N ALA A 150 -8.07 0.34 -4.94
CA ALA A 150 -9.03 -0.26 -5.88
C ALA A 150 -9.82 -1.40 -5.21
N ALA A 151 -9.14 -2.26 -4.45
CA ALA A 151 -9.79 -3.32 -3.68
C ALA A 151 -10.72 -2.76 -2.59
N LEU A 152 -10.31 -1.74 -1.84
CA LEU A 152 -11.12 -1.15 -0.77
C LEU A 152 -12.43 -0.60 -1.31
N VAL A 153 -12.40 0.21 -2.37
CA VAL A 153 -13.61 0.81 -2.96
C VAL A 153 -14.53 -0.24 -3.57
N ALA A 154 -13.96 -1.34 -4.08
CA ALA A 154 -14.71 -2.45 -4.64
C ALA A 154 -15.22 -3.44 -3.58
N SER A 155 -14.59 -3.55 -2.41
CA SER A 155 -14.85 -4.62 -1.44
C SER A 155 -16.28 -4.66 -0.91
N GLY A 156 -16.98 -3.52 -0.87
CA GLY A 156 -18.27 -3.38 -0.19
C GLY A 156 -18.18 -3.41 1.35
N LEU A 157 -16.98 -3.25 1.91
CA LEU A 157 -16.73 -3.12 3.34
C LEU A 157 -16.68 -1.64 3.77
N PRO A 158 -16.84 -1.33 5.06
CA PRO A 158 -16.60 0.01 5.60
C PRO A 158 -15.22 0.55 5.19
N ASN A 159 -15.15 1.81 4.79
CA ASN A 159 -13.94 2.42 4.21
C ASN A 159 -13.58 3.78 4.82
N ASP A 160 -14.24 4.15 5.93
CA ASP A 160 -13.92 5.30 6.77
C ASP A 160 -12.58 5.13 7.49
N ALA A 161 -12.23 3.90 7.85
CA ALA A 161 -10.91 3.52 8.34
C ALA A 161 -10.48 2.17 7.75
N PHE A 162 -9.20 2.08 7.36
CA PHE A 162 -8.60 0.83 6.93
C PHE A 162 -7.15 0.71 7.40
N LEU A 163 -6.69 -0.53 7.55
CA LEU A 163 -5.31 -0.87 7.90
C LEU A 163 -4.72 -1.71 6.77
N PHE A 164 -3.62 -1.25 6.18
CA PHE A 164 -2.85 -2.04 5.24
C PHE A 164 -1.78 -2.87 5.96
N GLY A 165 -1.91 -4.19 5.89
CA GLY A 165 -1.05 -5.14 6.60
C GLY A 165 0.07 -5.75 5.74
N GLY A 166 0.19 -5.35 4.47
CA GLY A 166 1.14 -5.96 3.52
C GLY A 166 0.85 -7.44 3.29
N PHE A 167 1.92 -8.23 3.17
CA PHE A 167 1.83 -9.69 3.08
C PHE A 167 1.81 -10.35 4.45
N LEU A 168 0.92 -11.32 4.64
CA LEU A 168 0.94 -12.16 5.83
C LEU A 168 2.13 -13.15 5.83
N PRO A 169 2.63 -13.56 7.01
CA PRO A 169 3.69 -14.55 7.12
C PRO A 169 3.34 -15.88 6.43
N GLY A 170 4.34 -16.48 5.76
CA GLY A 170 4.15 -17.73 5.03
C GLY A 170 3.86 -18.94 5.94
N LYS A 171 4.49 -19.01 7.11
CA LYS A 171 4.32 -20.10 8.08
C LYS A 171 2.98 -19.97 8.84
N ASP A 172 2.22 -21.06 8.94
CA ASP A 172 0.87 -21.08 9.50
C ASP A 172 0.77 -20.48 10.92
N LYS A 173 1.63 -20.93 11.85
CA LYS A 173 1.67 -20.38 13.22
C LYS A 173 1.87 -18.86 13.23
N ALA A 174 2.88 -18.36 12.52
CA ALA A 174 3.17 -16.93 12.45
C ALA A 174 2.05 -16.13 11.76
N ARG A 175 1.37 -16.74 10.77
CA ARG A 175 0.19 -16.15 10.12
C ARG A 175 -0.96 -15.97 11.09
N ARG A 176 -1.28 -17.00 11.86
CA ARG A 176 -2.34 -16.97 12.89
C ARG A 176 -2.03 -15.96 13.98
N GLU A 177 -0.79 -15.94 14.48
CA GLU A 177 -0.34 -14.95 15.46
C GLU A 177 -0.48 -13.52 14.92
N ARG A 178 -0.11 -13.29 13.65
CA ARG A 178 -0.27 -11.99 12.99
C ARG A 178 -1.74 -11.61 12.80
N LEU A 179 -2.60 -12.55 12.40
CA LEU A 179 -4.04 -12.31 12.27
C LEU A 179 -4.67 -11.96 13.63
N ALA A 180 -4.32 -12.68 14.70
CA ALA A 180 -4.87 -12.45 16.03
C ALA A 180 -4.60 -11.02 16.54
N GLN A 181 -3.45 -10.43 16.20
CA GLN A 181 -3.13 -9.03 16.52
C GLN A 181 -4.12 -8.02 15.92
N PHE A 182 -4.81 -8.40 14.83
CA PHE A 182 -5.78 -7.56 14.14
C PHE A 182 -7.25 -7.88 14.50
N GLY A 183 -7.49 -8.85 15.39
CA GLY A 183 -8.83 -9.32 15.75
C GLY A 183 -9.79 -8.19 16.11
N ALA A 184 -9.36 -7.29 16.99
CA ALA A 184 -10.16 -6.20 17.53
C ALA A 184 -10.02 -4.86 16.77
N VAL A 185 -9.26 -4.81 15.67
CA VAL A 185 -9.06 -3.57 14.91
C VAL A 185 -10.37 -3.15 14.26
N ALA A 186 -10.93 -2.03 14.69
CA ALA A 186 -12.18 -1.45 14.17
C ALA A 186 -11.97 -0.72 12.82
N ALA A 187 -11.30 -1.38 11.87
CA ALA A 187 -11.02 -0.87 10.54
C ALA A 187 -10.98 -2.03 9.54
N THR A 188 -11.29 -1.78 8.27
CA THR A 188 -11.11 -2.80 7.22
C THR A 188 -9.64 -3.15 7.07
N LEU A 189 -9.30 -4.42 7.13
CA LEU A 189 -7.94 -4.93 7.00
C LEU A 189 -7.67 -5.26 5.53
N MET A 190 -6.56 -4.78 5.01
CA MET A 190 -6.14 -4.98 3.62
C MET A 190 -4.82 -5.73 3.57
N PHE A 191 -4.77 -6.84 2.85
CA PHE A 191 -3.57 -7.67 2.69
C PHE A 191 -3.30 -7.96 1.22
N PHE A 192 -2.03 -8.01 0.85
CA PHE A 192 -1.62 -8.70 -0.36
C PHE A 192 -1.48 -10.19 -0.08
N GLU A 193 -1.88 -11.02 -1.04
CA GLU A 193 -1.81 -12.47 -0.90
C GLU A 193 -1.43 -13.16 -2.21
N SER A 194 -0.69 -14.27 -2.07
CA SER A 194 -0.34 -15.13 -3.19
C SER A 194 -1.51 -16.07 -3.53
N PRO A 195 -1.77 -16.34 -4.81
CA PRO A 195 -2.79 -17.30 -5.23
C PRO A 195 -2.56 -18.70 -4.63
N ASN A 196 -1.30 -19.09 -4.43
CA ASN A 196 -0.95 -20.39 -3.84
C ASN A 196 -1.22 -20.46 -2.32
N ARG A 197 -1.49 -19.33 -1.67
CA ARG A 197 -1.67 -19.24 -0.21
C ARG A 197 -3.07 -18.81 0.21
N ILE A 198 -3.87 -18.22 -0.69
CA ILE A 198 -5.16 -17.60 -0.35
C ILE A 198 -6.12 -18.54 0.39
N GLY A 199 -6.27 -19.79 -0.05
CA GLY A 199 -7.12 -20.77 0.63
C GLY A 199 -6.68 -21.04 2.08
N ALA A 200 -5.37 -21.24 2.29
CA ALA A 200 -4.81 -21.43 3.63
C ALA A 200 -4.90 -20.15 4.49
N THR A 201 -4.76 -18.97 3.89
CA THR A 201 -4.92 -17.68 4.58
C THR A 201 -6.36 -17.45 5.01
N LEU A 202 -7.34 -17.70 4.14
CA LEU A 202 -8.76 -17.57 4.45
C LEU A 202 -9.20 -18.57 5.54
N LYS A 203 -8.71 -19.81 5.48
CA LYS A 203 -8.94 -20.80 6.54
C LYS A 203 -8.42 -20.30 7.89
N ALA A 204 -7.16 -19.85 7.94
CA ALA A 204 -6.58 -19.31 9.17
C ALA A 204 -7.32 -18.06 9.66
N ALA A 205 -7.72 -17.16 8.77
CA ALA A 205 -8.49 -15.97 9.11
C ALA A 205 -9.88 -16.33 9.65
N SER A 206 -10.58 -17.28 9.02
CA SER A 206 -11.89 -17.76 9.49
C SER A 206 -11.81 -18.35 10.89
N GLU A 207 -10.78 -19.15 11.18
CA GLU A 207 -10.58 -19.79 12.48
C GLU A 207 -10.14 -18.80 13.57
N VAL A 208 -9.35 -17.76 13.22
CA VAL A 208 -8.78 -16.81 14.20
C VAL A 208 -9.67 -15.58 14.41
N LEU A 209 -10.29 -15.07 13.35
CA LEU A 209 -11.05 -13.80 13.35
C LEU A 209 -12.58 -14.00 13.41
N GLY A 210 -13.04 -15.25 13.33
CA GLY A 210 -14.44 -15.63 13.28
C GLY A 210 -14.96 -15.81 11.85
N GLY A 211 -15.65 -16.93 11.61
CA GLY A 211 -16.11 -17.31 10.27
C GLY A 211 -17.12 -16.36 9.64
N ASP A 212 -17.97 -15.71 10.45
CA ASP A 212 -19.03 -14.80 9.97
C ASP A 212 -18.53 -13.43 9.53
N ARG A 213 -17.26 -13.12 9.80
CA ARG A 213 -16.67 -11.82 9.48
C ARG A 213 -16.68 -11.61 7.97
N ARG A 214 -17.24 -10.48 7.53
CA ARG A 214 -17.34 -10.12 6.11
C ARG A 214 -15.95 -9.90 5.52
N ALA A 215 -15.74 -10.34 4.30
CA ALA A 215 -14.48 -10.18 3.58
C ALA A 215 -14.72 -10.12 2.06
N ALA A 216 -13.69 -9.70 1.33
CA ALA A 216 -13.65 -9.71 -0.14
C ALA A 216 -12.28 -10.16 -0.64
N VAL A 217 -12.26 -11.03 -1.63
CA VAL A 217 -11.07 -11.43 -2.40
C VAL A 217 -11.15 -10.72 -3.74
N CYS A 218 -10.21 -9.80 -3.98
CA CYS A 218 -10.11 -9.03 -5.22
C CYS A 218 -8.93 -9.56 -6.03
N ARG A 219 -9.21 -10.20 -7.17
CA ARG A 219 -8.21 -10.84 -8.03
C ARG A 219 -8.06 -10.07 -9.32
N GLU A 220 -6.81 -9.99 -9.80
CA GLU A 220 -6.50 -9.49 -11.15
C GLU A 220 -7.14 -8.12 -11.43
N LEU A 221 -7.15 -7.24 -10.42
CA LEU A 221 -7.73 -5.90 -10.53
C LEU A 221 -7.17 -5.16 -11.75
N THR A 222 -8.07 -4.53 -12.50
CA THR A 222 -7.88 -3.82 -13.77
C THR A 222 -7.56 -4.70 -14.98
N LYS A 223 -7.30 -6.01 -14.80
CA LYS A 223 -6.93 -6.93 -15.89
C LYS A 223 -8.16 -7.60 -16.50
N THR A 224 -7.95 -8.37 -17.58
CA THR A 224 -9.02 -9.06 -18.33
C THR A 224 -9.88 -10.00 -17.47
N PHE A 225 -9.28 -10.63 -16.45
CA PHE A 225 -9.96 -11.61 -15.59
C PHE A 225 -10.23 -11.07 -14.19
N GLU A 226 -10.49 -9.76 -14.07
CA GLU A 226 -10.85 -9.14 -12.79
C GLU A 226 -12.04 -9.87 -12.12
N GLU A 227 -11.86 -10.26 -10.86
CA GLU A 227 -12.89 -10.88 -10.04
C GLU A 227 -12.90 -10.26 -8.64
N ILE A 228 -14.09 -9.88 -8.15
CA ILE A 228 -14.26 -9.46 -6.76
C ILE A 228 -15.31 -10.35 -6.11
N ARG A 229 -14.84 -11.30 -5.30
CA ARG A 229 -15.71 -12.24 -4.57
C ARG A 229 -15.89 -11.78 -3.14
N ARG A 230 -17.14 -11.61 -2.72
CA ARG A 230 -17.53 -11.13 -1.38
C ARG A 230 -18.28 -12.22 -0.64
N GLY A 231 -18.07 -12.32 0.66
CA GLY A 231 -18.70 -13.33 1.50
C GLY A 231 -18.29 -13.18 2.95
N THR A 232 -18.64 -14.16 3.77
CA THR A 232 -18.01 -14.37 5.07
C THR A 232 -16.65 -15.05 4.89
N LEU A 233 -15.77 -14.97 5.89
CA LEU A 233 -14.49 -15.69 5.87
C LEU A 233 -14.69 -17.20 5.71
N ALA A 234 -15.73 -17.78 6.31
CA ALA A 234 -16.05 -19.20 6.17
C ALA A 234 -16.47 -19.56 4.74
N GLU A 235 -17.35 -18.76 4.12
CA GLU A 235 -17.78 -18.96 2.73
C GLU A 235 -16.61 -18.88 1.75
N LEU A 236 -15.74 -17.88 1.92
CA LEU A 236 -14.57 -17.69 1.08
C LEU A 236 -13.53 -18.80 1.32
N ALA A 237 -13.30 -19.21 2.58
CA ALA A 237 -12.40 -20.32 2.88
C ALA A 237 -12.85 -21.63 2.24
N ALA A 238 -14.16 -21.92 2.25
CA ALA A 238 -14.72 -23.09 1.58
C ALA A 238 -14.55 -23.00 0.05
N HIS A 239 -14.79 -21.83 -0.53
CA HIS A 239 -14.65 -21.62 -1.98
C HIS A 239 -13.20 -21.83 -2.47
N TYR A 240 -12.23 -21.26 -1.76
CA TYR A 240 -10.82 -21.29 -2.15
C TYR A 240 -10.04 -22.50 -1.60
N ALA A 241 -10.71 -23.50 -1.01
CA ALA A 241 -10.05 -24.70 -0.49
C ALA A 241 -9.47 -25.59 -1.61
N ASP A 242 -10.21 -25.73 -2.71
CA ASP A 242 -9.88 -26.63 -3.84
C ASP A 242 -9.69 -25.89 -5.17
N GLU A 243 -9.72 -24.56 -5.17
CA GLU A 243 -9.61 -23.76 -6.39
C GLU A 243 -8.15 -23.57 -6.82
N ASN A 244 -7.86 -23.80 -8.10
CA ASN A 244 -6.57 -23.41 -8.68
C ASN A 244 -6.57 -21.91 -8.99
N VAL A 245 -6.25 -21.12 -7.97
CA VAL A 245 -6.21 -19.67 -8.07
C VAL A 245 -4.97 -19.23 -8.87
N ARG A 246 -5.13 -18.19 -9.68
CA ARG A 246 -4.05 -17.53 -10.41
C ARG A 246 -4.19 -16.02 -10.31
N GLY A 247 -3.09 -15.34 -10.58
CA GLY A 247 -3.01 -13.89 -10.61
C GLY A 247 -2.65 -13.27 -9.27
N GLU A 248 -2.80 -11.96 -9.19
CA GLU A 248 -2.52 -11.14 -8.02
C GLU A 248 -3.79 -10.93 -7.19
N ILE A 249 -3.64 -10.87 -5.87
CA ILE A 249 -4.77 -10.85 -4.94
C ILE A 249 -4.59 -9.76 -3.90
N VAL A 250 -5.65 -8.99 -3.71
CA VAL A 250 -5.87 -8.19 -2.51
C VAL A 250 -7.00 -8.81 -1.70
N LEU A 251 -6.71 -9.20 -0.46
CA LEU A 251 -7.68 -9.68 0.51
C LEU A 251 -8.11 -8.53 1.41
N ALA A 252 -9.40 -8.21 1.41
CA ALA A 252 -10.03 -7.27 2.32
C ALA A 252 -10.84 -8.03 3.38
N ILE A 253 -10.64 -7.73 4.67
CA ILE A 253 -11.39 -8.32 5.78
C ILE A 253 -12.04 -7.19 6.55
N GLY A 254 -13.33 -7.31 6.84
CA GLY A 254 -14.11 -6.28 7.51
C GLY A 254 -13.62 -5.95 8.92
N PRO A 255 -14.09 -4.83 9.49
CA PRO A 255 -13.70 -4.40 10.84
C PRO A 255 -13.93 -5.46 11.90
N GLY A 256 -13.13 -5.37 12.95
CA GLY A 256 -13.33 -6.15 14.16
C GLY A 256 -14.62 -5.69 14.78
N ILE A 257 -15.49 -6.64 15.09
CA ILE A 257 -16.55 -6.35 16.04
C ILE A 257 -15.82 -6.23 17.37
N ALA A 258 -15.76 -5.02 17.93
CA ALA A 258 -15.34 -4.86 19.31
C ALA A 258 -16.18 -5.83 20.11
N ALA A 259 -15.53 -6.77 20.82
CA ALA A 259 -16.27 -7.69 21.66
C ALA A 259 -17.20 -6.84 22.52
N THR A 260 -18.52 -7.02 22.37
CA THR A 260 -19.45 -6.57 23.39
C THR A 260 -18.96 -7.23 24.65
N VAL A 261 -18.36 -6.43 25.54
CA VAL A 261 -17.92 -6.92 26.85
C VAL A 261 -19.19 -7.46 27.49
N THR A 262 -19.29 -8.78 27.56
CA THR A 262 -20.48 -9.40 28.12
C THR A 262 -20.47 -9.17 29.62
N GLU A 263 -21.64 -9.31 30.26
CA GLU A 263 -21.71 -9.20 31.71
C GLU A 263 -20.71 -10.17 32.37
N ASP A 264 -20.62 -11.41 31.87
CA ASP A 264 -19.69 -12.43 32.37
C ASP A 264 -18.22 -12.03 32.22
N ASP A 265 -17.84 -11.34 31.12
CA ASP A 265 -16.48 -10.82 30.93
C ASP A 265 -16.15 -9.71 31.94
N ILE A 266 -17.11 -8.82 32.22
CA ILE A 266 -16.97 -7.78 33.25
C ILE A 266 -16.78 -8.46 34.61
N GLU A 267 -17.59 -9.47 34.91
CA GLU A 267 -17.52 -10.18 36.18
C GLU A 267 -16.16 -10.86 36.39
N ALA A 268 -15.66 -11.58 35.38
CA ALA A 268 -14.37 -12.26 35.41
C ALA A 268 -13.17 -11.30 35.52
N VAL A 269 -13.21 -10.16 34.83
CA VAL A 269 -12.17 -9.11 34.93
C VAL A 269 -12.15 -8.53 36.35
N LEU A 270 -13.32 -8.24 36.90
CA LEU A 270 -13.44 -7.71 38.26
C LEU A 270 -12.94 -8.71 39.32
N ASP A 271 -13.22 -10.00 39.19
CA ASP A 271 -12.75 -11.05 40.11
C ASP A 271 -11.22 -11.16 40.11
N LYS A 272 -10.62 -11.20 38.92
CA LYS A 272 -9.16 -11.29 38.76
C LYS A 272 -8.44 -10.08 39.36
N LEU A 273 -8.97 -8.87 39.13
CA LEU A 273 -8.37 -7.64 39.64
C LEU A 273 -8.56 -7.50 41.16
N ALA A 274 -9.73 -7.87 41.68
CA ALA A 274 -10.01 -7.83 43.12
C ALA A 274 -9.13 -8.78 43.94
N ALA A 275 -8.64 -9.86 43.34
CA ALA A 275 -7.72 -10.81 43.99
C ALA A 275 -6.33 -10.22 44.30
N SER A 276 -5.92 -9.14 43.63
CA SER A 276 -4.55 -8.59 43.72
C SER A 276 -4.48 -7.08 43.93
N LEU A 277 -5.59 -6.36 43.80
CA LEU A 277 -5.64 -4.90 43.90
C LEU A 277 -6.70 -4.43 44.90
N SER A 278 -6.52 -3.21 45.43
CA SER A 278 -7.59 -2.56 46.20
C SER A 278 -8.81 -2.29 45.31
N THR A 279 -10.00 -2.20 45.91
CA THR A 279 -11.26 -1.96 45.18
C THR A 279 -11.20 -0.72 44.27
N ALA A 280 -10.53 0.34 44.71
CA ALA A 280 -10.38 1.57 43.94
C ALA A 280 -9.42 1.42 42.74
N GLN A 281 -8.36 0.60 42.88
CA GLN A 281 -7.41 0.29 41.81
C GLN A 281 -8.02 -0.69 40.81
N ALA A 282 -8.68 -1.74 41.31
CA ALA A 282 -9.40 -2.71 40.48
C ALA A 282 -10.47 -2.03 39.61
N ALA A 283 -11.28 -1.11 40.17
CA ALA A 283 -12.28 -0.38 39.39
C ALA A 283 -11.67 0.52 38.30
N THR A 284 -10.53 1.16 38.58
CA THR A 284 -9.83 2.01 37.61
C THR A 284 -9.26 1.18 36.45
N GLU A 285 -8.65 0.04 36.77
CA GLU A 285 -8.08 -0.84 35.75
C GLU A 285 -9.17 -1.57 34.95
N ALA A 286 -10.26 -1.98 35.60
CA ALA A 286 -11.43 -2.56 34.92
C ALA A 286 -12.10 -1.55 33.97
N ALA A 287 -12.21 -0.27 34.37
CA ALA A 287 -12.74 0.79 33.49
C ALA A 287 -11.86 0.97 32.24
N ARG A 288 -10.53 0.89 32.41
CA ARG A 288 -9.57 0.95 31.30
C ARG A 288 -9.72 -0.24 30.35
N LEU A 289 -9.95 -1.44 30.89
CA LEU A 289 -10.03 -2.69 30.12
C LEU A 289 -11.38 -2.90 29.43
N THR A 290 -12.47 -2.43 30.04
CA THR A 290 -13.85 -2.69 29.57
C THR A 290 -14.51 -1.47 28.90
N GLY A 291 -13.97 -0.26 29.12
CA GLY A 291 -14.56 0.99 28.66
C GLY A 291 -15.80 1.45 29.44
N LEU A 292 -16.18 0.74 30.51
CA LEU A 292 -17.35 1.05 31.32
C LEU A 292 -17.08 2.14 32.37
N PRO A 293 -18.12 2.86 32.85
CA PRO A 293 -17.95 3.88 33.86
C PRO A 293 -17.34 3.31 35.15
N ARG A 294 -16.19 3.87 35.56
CA ARG A 294 -15.49 3.48 36.81
C ARG A 294 -16.42 3.44 38.03
N LYS A 295 -17.37 4.37 38.11
CA LYS A 295 -18.32 4.46 39.24
C LYS A 295 -19.15 3.18 39.36
N ASP A 296 -19.64 2.65 38.25
CA ASP A 296 -20.51 1.47 38.20
C ASP A 296 -19.71 0.21 38.54
N LEU A 297 -18.49 0.09 38.01
CA LEU A 297 -17.56 -1.00 38.32
C LEU A 297 -17.11 -0.98 39.80
N TYR A 298 -16.89 0.22 40.36
CA TYR A 298 -16.56 0.38 41.79
C TYR A 298 -17.71 -0.05 42.69
N GLN A 299 -18.95 0.34 42.34
CA GLN A 299 -20.13 -0.06 43.09
C GLN A 299 -20.32 -1.58 43.07
N ARG A 300 -20.21 -2.21 41.89
CA ARG A 300 -20.28 -3.67 41.74
C ARG A 300 -19.26 -4.40 42.62
N LEU A 301 -18.01 -3.92 42.67
CA LEU A 301 -16.98 -4.50 43.54
C LEU A 301 -17.28 -4.33 45.04
N LEU A 302 -17.94 -3.24 45.44
CA LEU A 302 -18.39 -3.03 46.82
C LEU A 302 -19.54 -3.98 47.18
N ASP A 303 -20.52 -4.10 46.29
CA ASP A 303 -21.68 -4.97 46.49
C ASP A 303 -21.24 -6.44 46.63
N ARG A 304 -20.23 -6.87 45.86
CA ARG A 304 -19.62 -8.20 46.00
C ARG A 304 -18.90 -8.42 47.34
N LYS A 305 -18.19 -7.41 47.85
CA LYS A 305 -17.55 -7.49 49.17
C LYS A 305 -18.54 -7.54 50.32
N ALA A 306 -19.75 -7.05 50.12
CA ALA A 306 -20.82 -7.13 51.11
C ALA A 306 -21.59 -8.46 51.06
N ALA A 307 -21.52 -9.19 49.93
CA ALA A 307 -22.23 -10.44 49.69
C ALA A 307 -21.40 -11.71 49.97
N GLY A 308 -20.09 -11.59 50.18
CA GLY A 308 -19.18 -12.68 50.57
C GLY A 308 -18.60 -12.49 51.96
#